data_AF-A0A9P9C0B9-F1
#
_entry.id   AF-A0A9P9C0B9-F1
#
_cell.length_a   1.000
_cell.length_b   1.000
_cell.length_c   1.000
_cell.angle_alpha   90.00
_cell.angle_beta   90.00
_cell.angle_gamma   90.00
#
_symmetry.space_group_name_H-M   'P 1'
#
loop_
_entity.id
_entity.type
_entity.pdbx_description
1 polymer ?
#
loop_
_entity_poly.entity_id
_entity_poly.type
_entity_poly.pdbx_seq_one_letter_code
_entity_poly.pdbx_strand_id
1 'polypeptide(L)'
;MMPLLAQLPFELRHLIIARIATDNQHQRHVLPALASVSAEWQTAIEAFTFARIHLIPERLDTFASIVVGSRRARLRVLSLHVPLDPYPSRLNDDKELPDARKHTSATVIKPLERLFDILHDWPQPPPLHRVCLLLSVDSVSDTARDEKWDHTGLTHRARSSPLKLERVPMTLQPNSLIHSIRCTGRHLQPTSLLAIGSRCTVLDTLDVELNHDSSSDRDEKQRAGHLCWQP
;
A
#
# COMPACT_ATOMS: atom_id res chain seq x y z
N MET A 1 -25.83 37.21 -1.27
CA MET A 1 -25.26 36.85 -2.59
C MET A 1 -23.97 36.11 -2.32
N MET A 2 -23.87 34.81 -2.63
CA MET A 2 -22.61 34.08 -2.45
C MET A 2 -21.62 34.52 -3.53
N PRO A 3 -20.36 34.85 -3.19
CA PRO A 3 -19.36 35.20 -4.19
C PRO A 3 -19.13 34.03 -5.15
N LEU A 4 -18.89 34.34 -6.43
CA LEU A 4 -18.48 33.34 -7.41
C LEU A 4 -17.17 32.71 -6.96
N LEU A 5 -16.98 31.40 -7.14
CA LEU A 5 -15.76 30.70 -6.72
C LEU A 5 -14.49 31.40 -7.24
N ALA A 6 -14.52 31.93 -8.47
CA ALA A 6 -13.42 32.65 -9.10
C ALA A 6 -13.02 33.98 -8.43
N GLN A 7 -13.89 34.55 -7.58
CA GLN A 7 -13.65 35.80 -6.86
C GLN A 7 -12.97 35.57 -5.50
N LEU A 8 -12.82 34.31 -5.07
CA LEU A 8 -12.15 33.98 -3.83
C LEU A 8 -10.61 34.00 -4.02
N PRO A 9 -9.84 34.35 -2.97
CA PRO A 9 -8.39 34.15 -2.94
C PRO A 9 -8.00 32.73 -3.33
N PHE A 10 -6.82 32.59 -3.94
CA PHE A 10 -6.32 31.30 -4.44
C PHE A 10 -6.33 30.22 -3.35
N GLU A 11 -5.95 30.58 -2.13
CA GLU A 11 -5.88 29.68 -0.99
C GLU A 11 -7.26 29.11 -0.64
N LEU A 12 -8.29 29.95 -0.63
CA LEU A 12 -9.66 29.53 -0.35
C LEU A 12 -10.22 28.67 -1.48
N ARG A 13 -9.94 29.01 -2.74
CA ARG A 13 -10.34 28.19 -3.89
C ARG A 13 -9.70 26.82 -3.82
N HIS A 14 -8.40 26.75 -3.53
CA HIS A 14 -7.68 25.48 -3.41
C HIS A 14 -8.20 24.62 -2.26
N LEU A 15 -8.49 25.22 -1.10
CA LEU A 15 -9.11 24.51 0.03
C LEU A 15 -10.49 23.97 -0.31
N ILE A 16 -11.32 24.74 -1.01
CA ILE A 16 -12.65 24.29 -1.46
C ILE A 16 -12.51 23.12 -2.44
N ILE A 17 -11.65 23.23 -3.44
CA ILE A 17 -11.45 22.16 -4.44
C ILE A 17 -10.90 20.89 -3.76
N ALA A 18 -9.93 21.03 -2.85
CA ALA A 18 -9.40 19.91 -2.09
C ALA A 18 -10.47 19.25 -1.20
N ARG A 19 -11.35 20.06 -0.59
CA ARG A 19 -12.47 19.56 0.20
C ARG A 19 -13.47 18.79 -0.67
N ILE A 20 -13.86 19.34 -1.82
CA ILE A 20 -14.73 18.67 -2.79
C ILE A 20 -14.10 17.34 -3.24
N ALA A 21 -12.81 17.33 -3.55
CA ALA A 21 -12.11 16.10 -3.93
C ALA A 21 -12.14 15.05 -2.82
N THR A 22 -11.97 15.49 -1.56
CA THR A 22 -12.05 14.61 -0.38
C THR A 22 -13.45 14.04 -0.19
N ASP A 23 -14.48 14.89 -0.26
CA ASP A 23 -15.88 14.46 -0.09
C ASP A 23 -16.32 13.48 -1.19
N ASN A 24 -15.71 13.58 -2.38
CA ASN A 24 -15.98 12.71 -3.53
C ASN A 24 -14.95 11.59 -3.74
N GLN A 25 -14.07 11.33 -2.77
CA GLN A 25 -12.97 10.36 -2.92
C GLN A 25 -13.44 8.93 -3.26
N HIS A 26 -14.63 8.56 -2.79
CA HIS A 26 -15.23 7.24 -3.05
C HIS A 26 -15.90 7.14 -4.42
N GLN A 27 -16.15 8.28 -5.07
CA GLN A 27 -16.82 8.38 -6.36
C GLN A 27 -15.77 8.47 -7.48
N ARG A 28 -15.23 7.31 -7.87
CA ARG A 28 -14.11 7.18 -8.82
C ARG A 28 -14.31 7.89 -10.17
N HIS A 29 -15.55 8.09 -10.59
CA HIS A 29 -15.89 8.75 -11.86
C HIS A 29 -15.99 10.28 -11.76
N VAL A 30 -16.15 10.83 -10.55
CA VAL A 30 -16.38 12.26 -10.35
C VAL A 30 -15.06 13.03 -10.37
N LEU A 31 -13.99 12.51 -9.77
CA LEU A 31 -12.70 13.22 -9.72
C LEU A 31 -12.12 13.53 -11.11
N PRO A 32 -12.11 12.61 -12.10
CA PRO A 32 -11.66 12.94 -13.46
C PRO A 32 -12.53 14.01 -14.13
N ALA A 33 -13.84 14.00 -13.90
CA ALA A 33 -14.76 15.01 -14.45
C ALA A 33 -14.55 16.38 -13.81
N LEU A 34 -14.25 16.43 -12.51
CA LEU A 34 -13.89 17.68 -11.83
C LEU A 34 -12.51 18.19 -12.30
N ALA A 35 -11.57 17.29 -12.57
CA ALA A 35 -10.24 17.66 -13.06
C ALA A 35 -10.28 18.27 -14.47
N SER A 36 -11.31 18.02 -15.27
CA SER A 36 -11.45 18.60 -16.62
C SER A 36 -12.05 20.02 -16.64
N VAL A 37 -12.50 20.54 -15.50
CA VAL A 37 -13.14 21.87 -15.41
C VAL A 37 -12.17 23.00 -15.76
N SER A 38 -10.95 22.97 -15.20
CA SER A 38 -9.89 23.94 -15.49
C SER A 38 -8.52 23.42 -15.08
N ALA A 39 -7.45 24.06 -15.52
CA ALA A 39 -6.08 23.69 -15.14
C ALA A 39 -5.82 23.79 -13.62
N GLU A 40 -6.49 24.73 -12.94
CA GLU A 40 -6.42 24.88 -11.49
C GLU A 40 -7.08 23.69 -10.78
N TRP A 41 -8.28 23.31 -11.23
CA TRP A 41 -8.99 22.14 -10.73
C TRP A 41 -8.21 20.86 -10.99
N GLN A 42 -7.69 20.70 -12.20
CA GLN A 42 -6.83 19.56 -12.54
C GLN A 42 -5.65 19.47 -11.58
N THR A 43 -4.94 20.57 -11.34
CA THR A 43 -3.75 20.59 -10.48
C THR A 43 -4.08 20.20 -9.05
N ALA A 44 -5.14 20.76 -8.48
CA ALA A 44 -5.57 20.49 -7.11
C ALA A 44 -6.08 19.04 -6.96
N ILE A 45 -6.89 18.56 -7.90
CA ILE A 45 -7.45 17.20 -7.86
C ILE A 45 -6.38 16.15 -8.11
N GLU A 46 -5.47 16.37 -9.04
CA GLU A 46 -4.35 15.47 -9.28
C GLU A 46 -3.38 15.44 -8.07
N ALA A 47 -3.18 16.56 -7.36
CA ALA A 47 -2.41 16.56 -6.12
C ALA A 47 -3.01 15.61 -5.07
N PHE A 48 -4.34 15.61 -4.94
CA PHE A 48 -5.05 14.68 -4.08
C PHE A 48 -5.00 13.24 -4.60
N THR A 49 -5.34 13.04 -5.87
CA THR A 49 -5.48 11.72 -6.52
C THR A 49 -4.16 10.95 -6.56
N PHE A 50 -3.05 11.64 -6.85
CA PHE A 50 -1.72 11.00 -6.92
C PHE A 50 -0.99 10.97 -5.58
N ALA A 51 -1.49 11.63 -4.53
CA ALA A 51 -0.87 11.54 -3.20
C ALA A 51 -0.91 10.12 -2.64
N ARG A 52 -1.97 9.37 -2.92
CA ARG A 52 -2.17 8.00 -2.43
C ARG A 52 -2.59 7.11 -3.59
N ILE A 53 -1.76 6.12 -3.91
CA ILE A 53 -2.03 5.21 -5.02
C ILE A 53 -2.12 3.79 -4.47
N HIS A 54 -3.22 3.12 -4.84
CA HIS A 54 -3.44 1.71 -4.52
C HIS A 54 -3.25 0.88 -5.79
N LEU A 55 -2.37 -0.11 -5.70
CA LEU A 55 -1.95 -0.97 -6.79
C LEU A 55 -2.26 -2.43 -6.45
N ILE A 56 -2.59 -3.16 -7.49
CA ILE A 56 -2.50 -4.62 -7.59
C ILE A 56 -1.46 -4.94 -8.68
N PRO A 57 -0.86 -6.14 -8.70
CA PRO A 57 0.22 -6.47 -9.64
C PRO A 57 -0.10 -6.13 -11.10
N GLU A 58 -1.34 -6.38 -11.54
CA GLU A 58 -1.81 -6.17 -12.92
C GLU A 58 -1.80 -4.69 -13.33
N ARG A 59 -1.75 -3.76 -12.36
CA ARG A 59 -1.79 -2.32 -12.60
C ARG A 59 -0.41 -1.66 -12.55
N LEU A 60 0.67 -2.41 -12.31
CA LEU A 60 2.02 -1.85 -12.18
C LEU A 60 2.49 -1.14 -13.46
N ASP A 61 2.29 -1.73 -14.64
CA ASP A 61 2.70 -1.10 -15.90
C ASP A 61 1.83 0.11 -16.25
N THR A 62 0.54 0.06 -15.92
CA THR A 62 -0.36 1.22 -16.05
C THR A 62 0.06 2.35 -15.10
N PHE A 63 0.50 2.00 -13.89
CA PHE A 63 1.04 2.97 -12.94
C PHE A 63 2.29 3.66 -13.50
N ALA A 64 3.22 2.89 -14.09
CA ALA A 64 4.42 3.43 -14.71
C ALA A 64 4.13 4.44 -15.83
N SER A 65 3.07 4.21 -16.62
CA SER A 65 2.68 5.09 -17.73
C SER A 65 1.89 6.33 -17.29
N ILE A 66 1.10 6.24 -16.22
CA ILE A 66 0.26 7.34 -15.74
C ILE A 66 1.04 8.29 -14.81
N VAL A 67 1.91 7.74 -13.96
CA VAL A 67 2.65 8.49 -12.93
C VAL A 67 4.00 8.95 -13.48
N VAL A 68 3.91 9.96 -14.34
CA VAL A 68 5.05 10.57 -15.04
C VAL A 68 5.18 12.06 -14.70
N GLY A 69 6.37 12.62 -14.95
CA GLY A 69 6.64 14.05 -14.76
C GLY A 69 6.31 14.55 -13.35
N SER A 70 5.54 15.65 -13.27
CA SER A 70 5.16 16.29 -12.01
C SER A 70 4.27 15.42 -11.10
N ARG A 71 3.60 14.39 -11.63
CA ARG A 71 2.76 13.48 -10.84
C ARG A 71 3.58 12.63 -9.88
N ARG A 72 4.82 12.29 -10.24
CA ARG A 72 5.76 11.56 -9.38
C ARG A 72 5.99 12.31 -8.07
N ALA A 73 6.24 13.62 -8.15
CA ALA A 73 6.49 14.47 -6.99
C ALA A 73 5.28 14.63 -6.05
N ARG A 74 4.08 14.23 -6.48
CA ARG A 74 2.86 14.25 -5.66
C ARG A 74 2.68 13.00 -4.83
N LEU A 75 3.30 11.88 -5.21
CA LEU A 75 3.16 10.61 -4.50
C LEU A 75 3.66 10.72 -3.04
N ARG A 76 2.87 10.22 -2.09
CA ARG A 76 3.23 10.17 -0.66
C ARG A 76 3.03 8.78 -0.09
N VAL A 77 1.97 8.09 -0.49
CA VAL A 77 1.66 6.72 -0.07
C VAL A 77 1.45 5.86 -1.29
N LEU A 78 2.15 4.74 -1.33
CA LEU A 78 2.00 3.72 -2.33
C LEU A 78 1.57 2.43 -1.65
N SER A 79 0.35 1.97 -1.93
CA SER A 79 -0.14 0.68 -1.44
C SER A 79 -0.02 -0.36 -2.53
N LEU A 80 0.69 -1.45 -2.29
CA LEU A 80 0.72 -2.61 -3.16
C LEU A 80 0.00 -3.76 -2.43
N HIS A 81 -1.15 -4.16 -2.96
CA HIS A 81 -1.89 -5.32 -2.51
C HIS A 81 -1.58 -6.49 -3.44
N VAL A 82 -0.98 -7.56 -2.92
CA VAL A 82 -0.71 -8.79 -3.66
C VAL A 82 -1.72 -9.86 -3.21
N PRO A 83 -2.77 -10.12 -4.00
CA PRO A 83 -3.70 -11.19 -3.68
C PRO A 83 -3.02 -12.55 -3.82
N LEU A 84 -3.27 -13.43 -2.86
CA LEU A 84 -2.84 -14.82 -2.88
C LEU A 84 -3.98 -15.73 -3.31
N ASP A 85 -3.65 -16.91 -3.82
CA ASP A 85 -4.64 -17.88 -4.25
C ASP A 85 -5.57 -18.28 -3.10
N PRO A 86 -6.89 -18.43 -3.36
CA PRO A 86 -7.81 -19.01 -2.41
C PRO A 86 -7.45 -20.46 -2.13
N TYR A 87 -7.68 -20.92 -0.91
CA TYR A 87 -7.57 -22.31 -0.54
C TYR A 87 -8.83 -22.82 0.19
N PRO A 88 -9.13 -24.13 0.14
CA PRO A 88 -10.30 -24.70 0.79
C PRO A 88 -10.31 -24.50 2.31
N SER A 89 -11.48 -24.24 2.89
CA SER A 89 -11.66 -24.03 4.33
C SER A 89 -11.18 -25.19 5.20
N ARG A 90 -11.23 -26.44 4.69
CA ARG A 90 -10.68 -27.61 5.38
C ARG A 90 -9.18 -27.50 5.68
N LEU A 91 -8.46 -26.61 5.01
CA LEU A 91 -7.04 -26.37 5.20
C LEU A 91 -6.76 -25.19 6.14
N ASN A 92 -7.78 -24.57 6.75
CA ASN A 92 -7.62 -23.40 7.62
C ASN A 92 -6.70 -23.67 8.81
N ASP A 93 -6.65 -24.91 9.29
CA ASP A 93 -5.82 -25.31 10.43
C ASP A 93 -4.52 -26.02 10.02
N ASP A 94 -4.40 -26.38 8.76
CA ASP A 94 -3.22 -27.06 8.23
C ASP A 94 -2.05 -26.10 8.02
N LYS A 95 -0.84 -26.58 8.31
CA LYS A 95 0.37 -25.85 7.94
C LYS A 95 0.51 -25.81 6.42
N GLU A 96 0.87 -24.65 5.88
CA GLU A 96 1.16 -24.54 4.46
C GLU A 96 2.39 -25.38 4.09
N LEU A 97 2.22 -26.25 3.10
CA LEU A 97 3.27 -27.11 2.57
C LEU A 97 4.44 -26.27 2.01
N PRO A 98 5.68 -26.78 2.07
CA PRO A 98 6.85 -26.04 1.60
C PRO A 98 6.75 -25.52 0.16
N ASP A 99 6.24 -26.33 -0.77
CA ASP A 99 6.09 -25.95 -2.18
C ASP A 99 5.05 -24.86 -2.38
N ALA A 100 3.93 -24.94 -1.65
CA ALA A 100 2.90 -23.90 -1.65
C ALA A 100 3.48 -22.59 -1.12
N ARG A 101 4.21 -22.63 -0.01
CA ARG A 101 4.86 -21.44 0.56
C ARG A 101 5.87 -20.81 -0.39
N LYS A 102 6.64 -21.62 -1.11
CA LYS A 102 7.59 -21.17 -2.14
C LYS A 102 6.85 -20.49 -3.30
N HIS A 103 5.74 -21.06 -3.73
CA HIS A 103 4.88 -20.47 -4.76
C HIS A 103 4.32 -19.11 -4.29
N THR A 104 3.70 -19.05 -3.12
CA THR A 104 3.16 -17.82 -2.52
C THR A 104 4.23 -16.74 -2.40
N SER A 105 5.44 -17.11 -1.95
CA SER A 105 6.55 -16.15 -1.84
C SER A 105 6.95 -15.62 -3.22
N ALA A 106 7.01 -16.47 -4.26
CA ALA A 106 7.31 -16.03 -5.62
C ALA A 106 6.23 -15.08 -6.19
N THR A 107 4.96 -15.28 -5.84
CA THR A 107 3.84 -14.40 -6.21
C THR A 107 4.00 -12.99 -5.63
N VAL A 108 4.63 -12.85 -4.46
CA VAL A 108 4.91 -11.56 -3.81
C VAL A 108 6.19 -10.91 -4.34
N ILE A 109 7.22 -11.71 -4.63
CA ILE A 109 8.52 -11.20 -5.08
C ILE A 109 8.41 -10.47 -6.42
N LYS A 110 7.75 -11.07 -7.42
CA LYS A 110 7.73 -10.51 -8.79
C LYS A 110 7.09 -9.11 -8.86
N PRO A 111 5.91 -8.85 -8.25
CA PRO A 111 5.32 -7.51 -8.24
C PRO A 111 6.19 -6.50 -7.49
N LEU A 112 6.87 -6.93 -6.43
CA LEU A 112 7.76 -6.07 -5.65
C LEU A 112 9.01 -5.68 -6.45
N GLU A 113 9.63 -6.64 -7.14
CA GLU A 113 10.73 -6.39 -8.09
C GLU A 113 10.31 -5.38 -9.15
N ARG A 114 9.19 -5.65 -9.83
CA ARG A 114 8.68 -4.76 -10.87
C ARG A 114 8.39 -3.36 -10.33
N LEU A 115 7.84 -3.26 -9.12
CA LEU A 115 7.60 -1.97 -8.49
C LEU A 115 8.91 -1.21 -8.24
N PHE A 116 9.91 -1.88 -7.69
CA PHE A 116 11.21 -1.25 -7.40
C PHE A 116 11.92 -0.83 -8.69
N ASP A 117 11.82 -1.60 -9.76
CA ASP A 117 12.32 -1.22 -11.08
C ASP A 117 11.65 0.08 -11.57
N ILE A 118 10.31 0.15 -11.52
CA ILE A 118 9.56 1.35 -11.92
C ILE A 118 10.01 2.58 -11.12
N LEU A 119 10.20 2.44 -9.81
CA LEU A 119 10.59 3.54 -8.94
C LEU A 119 12.08 3.91 -9.09
N HIS A 120 12.92 2.95 -9.44
CA HIS A 120 14.35 3.18 -9.69
C HIS A 120 14.56 4.05 -10.94
N ASP A 121 13.72 3.87 -11.97
CA ASP A 121 13.75 4.66 -13.20
C ASP A 121 13.29 6.12 -13.03
N TRP A 122 12.86 6.52 -11.82
CA TRP A 122 12.45 7.89 -11.57
C TRP A 122 13.68 8.79 -11.44
N PRO A 123 13.66 10.00 -12.03
CA PRO A 123 14.67 11.00 -11.78
C PRO A 123 14.85 11.21 -10.28
N GLN A 124 16.09 11.49 -9.87
CA GLN A 124 16.41 11.69 -8.46
C GLN A 124 15.43 12.70 -7.85
N PRO A 125 14.62 12.26 -6.86
CA PRO A 125 13.63 13.13 -6.25
C PRO A 125 14.31 14.27 -5.50
N PRO A 126 13.60 15.39 -5.27
CA PRO A 126 14.06 16.37 -4.30
C PRO A 126 14.35 15.69 -2.95
N PRO A 127 15.35 16.13 -2.18
CA PRO A 127 15.76 15.48 -0.92
C PRO A 127 14.64 15.28 0.12
N LEU A 128 13.58 16.09 0.03
CA LEU A 128 12.42 16.07 0.93
C LEU A 128 11.25 15.21 0.42
N HIS A 129 11.32 14.72 -0.81
CA HIS A 129 10.25 13.91 -1.38
C HIS A 129 10.44 12.45 -0.96
N ARG A 130 9.51 11.97 -0.14
CA ARG A 130 9.57 10.66 0.48
C ARG A 130 8.24 9.94 0.32
N VAL A 131 8.30 8.63 0.07
CA VAL A 131 7.15 7.76 -0.16
C VAL A 131 7.07 6.68 0.92
N CYS A 132 5.89 6.49 1.49
CA CYS A 132 5.56 5.37 2.36
C CYS A 132 5.00 4.22 1.51
N LEU A 133 5.62 3.05 1.60
CA LEU A 133 5.16 1.81 0.97
C LEU A 133 4.32 1.00 1.97
N LEU A 134 3.07 0.73 1.61
CA LEU A 134 2.18 -0.20 2.31
C LEU A 134 2.06 -1.47 1.48
N LEU A 135 2.58 -2.59 2.00
CA LEU A 135 2.51 -3.89 1.33
C LEU A 135 1.46 -4.76 2.04
N SER A 136 0.35 -5.03 1.37
CA SER A 136 -0.66 -5.99 1.86
C SER A 136 -0.54 -7.28 1.08
N VAL A 137 -0.48 -8.41 1.79
CA VAL A 137 -0.46 -9.74 1.16
C VAL A 137 -1.48 -10.62 1.85
N ASP A 138 -2.52 -11.03 1.15
CA ASP A 138 -3.59 -11.83 1.76
C ASP A 138 -4.30 -12.70 0.72
N SER A 139 -4.83 -13.82 1.18
CA SER A 139 -5.82 -14.64 0.46
C SER A 139 -7.21 -14.33 1.00
N VAL A 140 -8.23 -14.41 0.15
CA VAL A 140 -9.63 -14.38 0.62
C VAL A 140 -9.95 -15.50 1.62
N SER A 141 -9.17 -16.59 1.60
CA SER A 141 -9.27 -17.70 2.54
C SER A 141 -8.45 -17.50 3.81
N ASP A 142 -7.65 -16.43 3.91
CA ASP A 142 -6.85 -16.16 5.12
C ASP A 142 -7.72 -15.73 6.29
N THR A 143 -8.94 -15.26 6.05
CA THR A 143 -9.90 -14.90 7.10
C THR A 143 -11.01 -15.94 7.23
N ALA A 144 -11.31 -16.35 8.46
CA ALA A 144 -12.45 -17.20 8.78
C ALA A 144 -13.19 -16.67 10.00
N ARG A 145 -14.51 -16.93 10.06
CA ARG A 145 -15.32 -16.62 11.24
C ARG A 145 -15.11 -17.71 12.29
N ASP A 146 -14.71 -17.31 13.48
CA ASP A 146 -14.69 -18.19 14.64
C ASP A 146 -16.11 -18.26 15.21
N GLU A 147 -16.78 -19.41 15.04
CA GLU A 147 -18.15 -19.63 15.52
C GLU A 147 -18.27 -19.54 17.05
N LYS A 148 -17.17 -19.78 17.79
CA LYS A 148 -17.19 -19.80 19.25
C LYS A 148 -17.20 -18.39 19.87
N TRP A 149 -16.59 -17.44 19.18
CA TRP A 149 -16.33 -16.09 19.71
C TRP A 149 -16.91 -14.98 18.83
N ASP A 150 -17.63 -15.35 17.77
CA ASP A 150 -18.27 -14.46 16.81
C ASP A 150 -17.38 -13.32 16.27
N HIS A 151 -16.10 -13.63 16.01
CA HIS A 151 -15.17 -12.70 15.39
C HIS A 151 -14.60 -13.28 14.10
N THR A 152 -14.22 -12.40 13.17
CA THR A 152 -13.55 -12.79 11.92
C THR A 152 -12.06 -12.55 12.10
N GLY A 153 -11.27 -13.63 12.09
CA GLY A 153 -9.84 -13.58 12.34
C GLY A 153 -9.05 -14.31 11.26
N LEU A 154 -7.72 -14.19 11.34
CA LEU A 154 -6.83 -14.95 10.47
C LEU A 154 -6.87 -16.45 10.82
N THR A 155 -6.91 -17.31 9.81
CA THR A 155 -6.84 -18.76 9.97
C THR A 155 -5.50 -19.16 10.60
N HIS A 156 -5.43 -20.34 11.24
CA HIS A 156 -4.17 -20.84 11.77
C HIS A 156 -3.13 -21.06 10.64
N ARG A 157 -3.57 -21.49 9.46
CA ARG A 157 -2.74 -21.59 8.26
C ARG A 157 -2.11 -20.27 7.88
N ALA A 158 -2.90 -19.20 7.77
CA ALA A 158 -2.41 -17.87 7.42
C ALA A 158 -1.40 -17.34 8.46
N ARG A 159 -1.68 -17.54 9.76
CA ARG A 159 -0.81 -17.12 10.86
C ARG A 159 0.50 -17.90 10.94
N SER A 160 0.44 -19.21 10.69
CA SER A 160 1.60 -20.11 10.84
C SER A 160 2.48 -20.23 9.59
N SER A 161 2.14 -19.50 8.51
CA SER A 161 2.82 -19.60 7.21
C SER A 161 3.47 -18.27 6.84
N PRO A 162 4.58 -17.89 7.52
CA PRO A 162 5.23 -16.62 7.24
C PRO A 162 5.86 -16.65 5.85
N LEU A 163 5.71 -15.54 5.16
CA LEU A 163 6.25 -15.32 3.83
C LEU A 163 7.76 -15.08 3.92
N LYS A 164 8.50 -16.00 3.31
CA LYS A 164 9.95 -15.91 3.21
C LYS A 164 10.32 -15.49 1.82
N LEU A 165 10.66 -14.21 1.67
CA LEU A 165 11.07 -13.67 0.39
C LEU A 165 12.57 -13.95 0.18
N GLU A 166 12.88 -15.23 -0.01
CA GLU A 166 14.24 -15.67 -0.35
C GLU A 166 14.68 -14.98 -1.66
N ARG A 167 15.91 -14.45 -1.70
CA ARG A 167 16.54 -13.79 -2.86
C ARG A 167 16.11 -12.35 -3.18
N VAL A 168 15.14 -11.77 -2.45
CA VAL A 168 14.76 -10.35 -2.60
C VAL A 168 15.92 -9.35 -2.51
N PRO A 169 16.88 -9.48 -1.57
CA PRO A 169 17.93 -8.48 -1.52
C PRO A 169 18.89 -8.62 -2.69
N MET A 170 18.81 -9.61 -3.59
CA MET A 170 19.68 -9.69 -4.78
C MET A 170 19.03 -9.10 -6.02
N THR A 171 17.70 -8.94 -6.05
CA THR A 171 16.96 -8.57 -7.26
C THR A 171 16.39 -7.16 -7.21
N LEU A 172 16.07 -6.64 -6.02
CA LEU A 172 15.56 -5.27 -5.91
C LEU A 172 16.66 -4.25 -6.18
N GLN A 173 16.37 -3.32 -7.08
CA GLN A 173 17.21 -2.15 -7.32
C GLN A 173 17.24 -1.23 -6.09
N PRO A 174 18.35 -0.54 -5.82
CA PRO A 174 18.40 0.49 -4.79
C PRO A 174 17.34 1.57 -5.02
N ASN A 175 16.71 2.00 -3.94
CA ASN A 175 15.63 2.97 -3.96
C ASN A 175 15.89 4.10 -2.94
N SER A 176 15.87 5.34 -3.42
CA SER A 176 16.04 6.56 -2.60
C SER A 176 14.73 7.28 -2.30
N LEU A 177 13.58 6.71 -2.70
CA LEU A 177 12.25 7.30 -2.53
C LEU A 177 11.54 6.77 -1.29
N ILE A 178 11.65 5.45 -1.05
CA ILE A 178 10.92 4.76 0.01
C ILE A 178 11.64 4.99 1.34
N HIS A 179 10.98 5.75 2.23
CA HIS A 179 11.50 6.04 3.57
C HIS A 179 10.80 5.23 4.67
N SER A 180 9.62 4.69 4.37
CA SER A 180 8.82 3.93 5.30
C SER A 180 8.24 2.71 4.60
N ILE A 181 8.31 1.55 5.25
CA ILE A 181 7.67 0.32 4.80
C ILE A 181 6.76 -0.18 5.92
N ARG A 182 5.52 -0.51 5.58
CA ARG A 182 4.60 -1.23 6.46
C ARG A 182 4.04 -2.44 5.75
N CYS A 183 3.80 -3.51 6.48
CA CYS A 183 3.27 -4.74 5.93
C CYS A 183 2.05 -5.22 6.70
N THR A 184 1.02 -5.65 5.97
CA THR A 184 -0.25 -6.14 6.52
C THR A 184 -0.68 -7.44 5.86
N GLY A 185 -1.57 -8.19 6.52
CA GLY A 185 -2.04 -9.49 6.04
C GLY A 185 -1.14 -10.64 6.52
N ARG A 186 -0.60 -11.44 5.61
CA ARG A 186 0.36 -12.49 5.92
C ARG A 186 1.68 -11.90 6.38
N HIS A 187 2.16 -12.40 7.51
CA HIS A 187 3.42 -12.00 8.10
C HIS A 187 4.62 -12.27 7.17
N LEU A 188 5.41 -11.24 6.90
CA LEU A 188 6.72 -11.39 6.25
C LEU A 188 7.77 -11.72 7.30
N GLN A 189 8.62 -12.72 7.04
CA GLN A 189 9.74 -13.00 7.94
C GLN A 189 10.62 -11.75 8.15
N PRO A 190 11.17 -11.52 9.35
CA PRO A 190 12.01 -10.34 9.62
C PRO A 190 13.19 -10.23 8.66
N THR A 191 13.76 -11.36 8.25
CA THR A 191 14.83 -11.44 7.25
C THR A 191 14.40 -10.93 5.87
N SER A 192 13.16 -11.20 5.45
CA SER A 192 12.58 -10.67 4.21
C SER A 192 12.45 -9.14 4.27
N LEU A 193 12.01 -8.62 5.42
CA LEU A 193 11.81 -7.18 5.60
C LEU A 193 13.12 -6.42 5.66
N LEU A 194 14.11 -6.96 6.38
CA LEU A 194 15.48 -6.42 6.37
C LEU A 194 16.08 -6.47 4.98
N ALA A 195 15.81 -7.52 4.20
CA ALA A 195 16.24 -7.61 2.82
C ALA A 195 15.64 -6.51 1.94
N ILE A 196 14.33 -6.25 2.02
CA ILE A 196 13.69 -5.13 1.32
C ILE A 196 14.28 -3.80 1.80
N GLY A 197 14.33 -3.61 3.12
CA GLY A 197 14.80 -2.38 3.73
C GLY A 197 16.26 -2.05 3.41
N SER A 198 17.12 -3.07 3.27
CA SER A 198 18.53 -2.90 2.86
C SER A 198 18.69 -2.30 1.45
N ARG A 199 17.62 -2.32 0.65
CA ARG A 199 17.58 -1.73 -0.70
C ARG A 199 16.98 -0.32 -0.69
N CYS A 200 16.45 0.15 0.43
CA CYS A 200 15.94 1.51 0.61
C CYS A 200 17.00 2.37 1.31
N THR A 201 17.69 3.26 0.58
CA THR A 201 18.84 4.02 1.11
C THR A 201 18.48 5.13 2.08
N VAL A 202 17.20 5.50 2.14
CA VAL A 202 16.64 6.55 3.00
C VAL A 202 15.58 6.00 3.96
N LEU A 203 15.63 4.70 4.24
CA LEU A 203 14.67 4.04 5.12
C LEU A 203 14.84 4.54 6.56
N ASP A 204 13.80 5.20 7.08
CA ASP A 204 13.73 5.69 8.45
C ASP A 204 12.82 4.81 9.32
N THR A 205 11.79 4.21 8.71
CA THR A 205 10.76 3.46 9.44
C THR A 205 10.49 2.13 8.78
N LEU A 206 10.59 1.06 9.56
CA LEU A 206 10.22 -0.29 9.15
C LEU A 206 9.23 -0.82 10.18
N ASP A 207 7.95 -0.85 9.81
CA ASP A 207 6.88 -1.37 10.64
C ASP A 207 6.71 -2.86 10.36
N VAL A 208 6.97 -3.68 11.38
CA VAL A 208 6.97 -5.13 11.29
C VAL A 208 6.06 -5.69 12.37
N GLU A 209 4.96 -6.32 11.96
CA GLU A 209 4.28 -7.28 12.82
C GLU A 209 5.26 -8.45 13.01
N LEU A 210 5.83 -8.66 14.22
CA LEU A 210 6.92 -9.61 14.45
C LEU A 210 6.47 -11.00 14.92
N ASN A 211 5.21 -11.18 15.35
CA ASN A 211 4.60 -12.47 15.69
C ASN A 211 3.12 -12.27 16.08
N HIS A 212 2.24 -13.16 15.61
CA HIS A 212 0.87 -13.34 16.10
C HIS A 212 0.83 -14.29 17.32
N ASP A 213 1.71 -14.08 18.29
CA ASP A 213 1.77 -14.92 19.51
C ASP A 213 1.01 -14.31 20.70
N SER A 214 0.16 -13.31 20.42
CA SER A 214 -0.79 -12.82 21.42
C SER A 214 -2.21 -13.19 21.01
N SER A 215 -2.97 -13.69 21.98
CA SER A 215 -4.43 -13.86 21.91
C SER A 215 -5.07 -12.79 21.02
N SER A 216 -5.94 -13.22 20.09
CA SER A 216 -6.75 -12.42 19.14
C SER A 216 -6.93 -10.94 19.51
N ASP A 217 -7.35 -10.66 20.75
CA ASP A 217 -7.60 -9.33 21.31
C ASP A 217 -6.42 -8.33 21.32
N ARG A 218 -5.15 -8.77 21.39
CA ARG A 218 -3.99 -7.85 21.40
C ARG A 218 -3.59 -7.41 19.99
N ASP A 219 -3.72 -8.30 19.02
CA ASP A 219 -3.39 -8.04 17.63
C ASP A 219 -4.39 -7.03 17.02
N GLU A 220 -5.68 -7.14 17.35
CA GLU A 220 -6.69 -6.16 16.93
C GLU A 220 -6.43 -4.76 17.51
N LYS A 221 -5.99 -4.67 18.77
CA LYS A 221 -5.65 -3.39 19.41
C LYS A 221 -4.39 -2.75 18.84
N GLN A 222 -3.38 -3.55 18.47
CA GLN A 222 -2.20 -3.04 17.76
C GLN A 222 -2.57 -2.50 16.38
N ARG A 223 -3.46 -3.18 15.65
CA ARG A 223 -3.97 -2.72 14.35
C ARG A 223 -4.84 -1.46 14.43
N ALA A 224 -5.70 -1.36 15.45
CA ALA A 224 -6.56 -0.20 15.67
C ALA A 224 -5.78 1.04 16.17
N GLY A 225 -4.76 0.85 17.01
CA GLY A 225 -3.93 1.94 17.54
C GLY A 225 -3.09 2.66 16.46
N HIS A 226 -2.78 1.97 15.36
CA HIS A 226 -2.00 2.54 14.25
C HIS A 226 -2.85 3.14 13.11
N LEU A 227 -4.19 3.02 13.17
CA LEU A 227 -5.13 3.69 12.26
C LEU A 227 -5.44 5.14 12.66
N CYS A 228 -5.00 5.59 13.85
CA CYS A 228 -5.11 6.98 14.29
C CYS A 228 -3.91 7.81 13.82
N TRP A 229 -3.82 8.05 12.52
CA TRP A 229 -3.18 9.26 11.99
C TRP A 229 -4.05 9.81 10.85
N GLN A 230 -4.83 10.85 11.17
CA GLN A 230 -5.45 11.77 10.22
C GLN A 230 -5.05 13.19 10.61
N PRO A 231 -5.11 14.13 9.66
CA PRO A 231 -4.24 14.34 8.51
C PRO A 231 -2.88 14.95 8.87
#